data_AF-A0AA51RD71-F1
#
_entry.id   AF-A0AA51RD71-F1
#
_cell.length_a   1.000
_cell.length_b   1.000
_cell.length_c   1.000
_cell.angle_alpha   90.00
_cell.angle_beta   90.00
_cell.angle_gamma   90.00
#
_symmetry.space_group_name_H-M   'P 1'
#
loop_
_entity.id
_entity.type
_entity.pdbx_description
1 polymer ?
#
loop_
_entity_poly.entity_id
_entity_poly.type
_entity_poly.pdbx_seq_one_letter_code
_entity_poly.pdbx_strand_id
1 'polypeptide(L)'
;MKRNFLILILIICITSCKDENKIAVLGKPAPNYEFSNILNSEQSQISINDLKGKPVILEFWATWCGPCIPAMKKLDSLQNVFGDKIEIITISSENQERLEKFIKSSKTSLKVVSDTTHTKIFEYKVIPHSIIIDKDGVVRAITSPEKINKEVIENLITNNKIDLELKDDFYRDPISEVETIKTVANSNYTIELKSYDQEKRGGFRPLKNVEGNINGIEMWNSTIPRIYQTLYNVASPSRMIFKDSLSVDDFPYEKEHQYNFMIQVSDKYQEKWREIGIEFLNENFDTNAKMGIDSLECYVLRDVDKKIKKSQSDSTEFMFMGTILKTKKIKIARLAEYLENFTPIPVLDKTNLNGEYDIVLEWRAEDPKTIHTELKKYGLELARAEEKLPVEIMEIYKKQ
;
A
#
# COMPACT_ATOMS: atom_id res chain seq x y z
N MET A 1 -46.53 -37.56 58.56
CA MET A 1 -45.21 -37.91 58.01
C MET A 1 -45.39 -38.11 56.50
N LYS A 2 -45.43 -37.06 55.67
CA LYS A 2 -44.29 -36.44 54.95
C LYS A 2 -43.19 -37.42 54.56
N ARG A 3 -43.17 -37.86 53.29
CA ARG A 3 -41.98 -37.67 52.44
C ARG A 3 -42.31 -37.79 50.94
N ASN A 4 -42.46 -36.61 50.34
CA ASN A 4 -42.31 -36.30 48.93
C ASN A 4 -41.13 -37.05 48.30
N PHE A 5 -41.35 -37.59 47.10
CA PHE A 5 -40.28 -37.75 46.12
C PHE A 5 -40.83 -37.32 44.74
N LEU A 6 -40.95 -36.01 44.60
CA LEU A 6 -41.12 -35.31 43.33
C LEU A 6 -39.70 -35.24 42.72
N ILE A 7 -39.35 -36.17 41.83
CA ILE A 7 -38.11 -36.04 41.07
C ILE A 7 -38.35 -34.97 40.01
N LEU A 8 -37.84 -33.81 40.37
CA LEU A 8 -37.53 -32.64 39.58
C LEU A 8 -37.03 -33.05 38.17
N ILE A 9 -37.89 -32.95 37.16
CA ILE A 9 -37.47 -32.76 35.78
C ILE A 9 -36.86 -31.37 35.76
N LEU A 10 -35.58 -31.32 36.11
CA LEU A 10 -34.72 -30.17 35.88
C LEU A 10 -34.67 -30.04 34.36
N ILE A 11 -35.45 -29.10 33.82
CA ILE A 11 -35.19 -28.52 32.51
C ILE A 11 -33.71 -28.18 32.51
N ILE A 12 -32.94 -29.03 31.83
CA ILE A 12 -31.63 -28.69 31.32
C ILE A 12 -31.96 -27.60 30.30
N CYS A 13 -31.94 -26.34 30.77
CA CYS A 13 -31.67 -25.22 29.89
C CYS A 13 -30.35 -25.60 29.22
N ILE A 14 -30.46 -26.11 28.00
CA ILE A 14 -29.37 -26.19 27.06
C ILE A 14 -29.01 -24.72 26.80
N THR A 15 -28.20 -24.15 27.68
CA THR A 15 -27.37 -23.00 27.35
C THR A 15 -26.36 -23.53 26.34
N SER A 16 -26.84 -23.69 25.11
CA SER A 16 -25.99 -23.57 23.94
C SER A 16 -25.48 -22.13 24.01
N CYS A 17 -24.39 -21.91 24.76
CA CYS A 17 -23.44 -20.88 24.35
C CYS A 17 -23.10 -21.26 22.91
N LYS A 18 -23.80 -20.64 21.96
CA LYS A 18 -23.29 -20.53 20.61
C LYS A 18 -21.92 -19.89 20.81
N ASP A 19 -20.86 -20.65 20.57
CA ASP A 19 -19.55 -20.06 20.34
C ASP A 19 -19.78 -19.01 19.25
N GLU A 20 -19.82 -17.74 19.66
CA GLU A 20 -19.82 -16.64 18.71
C GLU A 20 -18.47 -16.77 18.00
N ASN A 21 -18.52 -17.15 16.71
CA ASN A 21 -17.33 -17.22 15.88
C ASN A 21 -16.62 -15.87 16.01
N LYS A 22 -15.44 -15.88 16.62
CA LYS A 22 -14.65 -14.67 16.86
C LYS A 22 -13.92 -14.18 15.61
N ILE A 23 -14.04 -14.91 14.50
CA ILE A 23 -13.26 -14.73 13.27
C ILE A 23 -14.22 -14.85 12.08
N ALA A 24 -14.07 -13.97 11.10
CA ALA A 24 -14.82 -14.06 9.85
C ALA A 24 -14.30 -15.23 9.02
N VAL A 25 -15.19 -16.17 8.69
CA VAL A 25 -14.85 -17.39 7.94
C VAL A 25 -15.82 -17.55 6.79
N LEU A 26 -15.29 -17.82 5.59
CA LEU A 26 -16.08 -18.03 4.39
C LEU A 26 -17.17 -19.10 4.61
N GLY A 27 -18.41 -18.78 4.23
CA GLY A 27 -19.57 -19.67 4.37
C GLY A 27 -20.13 -19.80 5.79
N LYS A 28 -19.55 -19.12 6.79
CA LYS A 28 -20.05 -19.08 8.18
C LYS A 28 -20.79 -17.76 8.45
N PRO A 29 -21.65 -17.71 9.48
CA PRO A 29 -22.16 -16.46 9.99
C PRO A 29 -21.02 -15.50 10.33
N ALA A 30 -21.13 -14.24 9.93
CA ALA A 30 -20.18 -13.21 10.31
C ALA A 30 -20.12 -13.08 11.85
N PRO A 31 -18.94 -12.77 12.43
CA PRO A 31 -18.82 -12.48 13.85
C PRO A 31 -19.84 -11.43 14.25
N ASN A 32 -20.53 -11.64 15.36
CA ASN A 32 -21.34 -10.57 15.91
C ASN A 32 -20.39 -9.50 16.43
N TYR A 33 -20.47 -8.31 15.85
CA TYR A 33 -19.64 -7.19 16.24
C TYR A 33 -20.44 -5.90 16.20
N GLU A 34 -20.27 -5.08 17.23
CA GLU A 34 -20.85 -3.76 17.35
C GLU A 34 -19.77 -2.72 17.04
N PHE A 35 -19.94 -2.04 15.91
CA PHE A 35 -19.11 -0.90 15.56
C PHE A 35 -19.61 0.32 16.32
N SER A 36 -18.71 0.97 17.06
CA SER A 36 -18.96 2.25 17.73
C SER A 36 -18.14 3.36 17.08
N ASN A 37 -18.44 4.62 17.38
CA ASN A 37 -17.79 5.80 16.80
C ASN A 37 -17.92 5.85 15.27
N ILE A 38 -19.14 5.60 14.78
CA ILE A 38 -19.45 5.77 13.36
C ILE A 38 -19.53 7.26 13.06
N LEU A 39 -18.72 7.68 12.10
CA LEU A 39 -18.68 9.01 11.54
C LEU A 39 -19.46 9.03 10.23
N ASN A 40 -19.88 10.23 9.81
CA ASN A 40 -20.66 10.44 8.58
C ASN A 40 -22.00 9.69 8.57
N SER A 41 -22.59 9.48 9.74
CA SER A 41 -23.90 8.85 9.92
C SER A 41 -24.63 9.45 11.12
N GLU A 42 -25.95 9.43 11.10
CA GLU A 42 -26.79 9.75 12.26
C GLU A 42 -26.70 8.66 13.35
N GLN A 43 -26.30 7.45 12.97
CA GLN A 43 -26.08 6.35 13.90
C GLN A 43 -24.65 6.47 14.45
N SER A 44 -24.48 6.49 15.77
CA SER A 44 -23.16 6.44 16.42
C SER A 44 -22.63 5.02 16.63
N GLN A 45 -23.52 4.03 16.54
CA GLN A 45 -23.22 2.61 16.70
C GLN A 45 -24.10 1.74 15.79
N ILE A 46 -23.59 0.58 15.38
CA ILE A 46 -24.32 -0.40 14.57
C ILE A 46 -23.74 -1.79 14.79
N SER A 47 -24.59 -2.80 14.97
CA SER A 47 -24.13 -4.19 14.99
C SER A 47 -24.34 -4.88 13.64
N ILE A 48 -23.53 -5.89 13.36
CA ILE A 48 -23.71 -6.76 12.18
C ILE A 48 -25.10 -7.44 12.20
N ASN A 49 -25.63 -7.73 13.39
CA ASN A 49 -26.96 -8.31 13.53
C ASN A 49 -28.09 -7.34 13.12
N ASP A 50 -27.92 -6.03 13.34
CA ASP A 50 -28.89 -5.01 12.94
C ASP A 50 -28.97 -4.86 11.42
N LEU A 51 -27.98 -5.35 10.70
CA LEU A 51 -27.86 -5.27 9.25
C LEU A 51 -28.41 -6.50 8.51
N LYS A 52 -28.90 -7.52 9.25
CA LYS A 52 -29.57 -8.67 8.63
C LYS A 52 -30.76 -8.22 7.79
N GLY A 53 -30.95 -8.87 6.64
CA GLY A 53 -31.94 -8.52 5.64
C GLY A 53 -31.37 -7.74 4.45
N LYS A 54 -30.14 -7.22 4.55
CA LYS A 54 -29.43 -6.62 3.41
C LYS A 54 -27.97 -7.07 3.35
N PRO A 55 -27.36 -7.19 2.16
CA PRO A 55 -25.93 -7.44 2.05
C PRO A 55 -25.09 -6.31 2.65
N VAL A 56 -23.97 -6.68 3.27
CA VAL A 56 -23.03 -5.77 3.94
C VAL A 56 -21.62 -5.99 3.39
N ILE A 57 -20.91 -4.90 3.14
CA ILE A 57 -19.48 -4.92 2.81
C ILE A 57 -18.74 -4.19 3.94
N LEU A 58 -17.84 -4.89 4.60
CA LEU A 58 -16.90 -4.30 5.56
C LEU A 58 -15.58 -4.05 4.85
N GLU A 59 -15.06 -2.83 4.92
CA GLU A 59 -13.77 -2.47 4.32
C GLU A 59 -12.80 -1.96 5.38
N PHE A 60 -11.66 -2.65 5.55
CA PHE A 60 -10.60 -2.25 6.48
C PHE A 60 -9.49 -1.49 5.75
N TRP A 61 -9.20 -0.28 6.22
CA TRP A 61 -8.37 0.66 5.47
C TRP A 61 -7.67 1.67 6.37
N ALA A 62 -6.85 2.54 5.77
CA ALA A 62 -6.27 3.70 6.42
C ALA A 62 -6.00 4.84 5.41
N THR A 63 -5.99 6.09 5.87
CA THR A 63 -5.74 7.26 5.02
C THR A 63 -4.29 7.34 4.50
N TRP A 64 -3.35 6.69 5.18
CA TRP A 64 -1.95 6.58 4.73
C TRP A 64 -1.72 5.40 3.79
N CYS A 65 -2.70 4.51 3.63
CA CYS A 65 -2.61 3.35 2.74
C CYS A 65 -2.90 3.80 1.30
N GLY A 66 -1.85 3.86 0.48
CA GLY A 66 -1.93 4.25 -0.94
C GLY A 66 -3.05 3.58 -1.73
N PRO A 67 -3.13 2.23 -1.79
CA PRO A 67 -4.18 1.54 -2.55
C PRO A 67 -5.59 1.70 -1.94
N CYS A 68 -5.70 2.02 -0.65
CA CYS A 68 -6.99 2.16 0.02
C CYS A 68 -7.78 3.40 -0.47
N ILE A 69 -7.10 4.49 -0.83
CA ILE A 69 -7.77 5.73 -1.24
C ILE A 69 -8.62 5.59 -2.52
N PRO A 70 -8.09 5.04 -3.65
CA PRO A 70 -8.93 4.79 -4.83
C PRO A 70 -10.00 3.73 -4.56
N ALA A 71 -9.71 2.72 -3.71
CA ALA A 71 -10.70 1.72 -3.31
C ALA A 71 -11.91 2.35 -2.59
N MET A 72 -11.68 3.27 -1.64
CA MET A 72 -12.74 4.00 -0.96
C MET A 72 -13.67 4.75 -1.93
N LYS A 73 -13.11 5.44 -2.94
CA LYS A 73 -13.91 6.13 -3.98
C LYS A 73 -14.76 5.18 -4.81
N LYS A 74 -14.21 4.00 -5.13
CA LYS A 74 -14.92 2.96 -5.88
C LYS A 74 -16.09 2.41 -5.05
N LEU A 75 -15.85 2.09 -3.77
CA LEU A 75 -16.89 1.63 -2.85
C LEU A 75 -17.98 2.68 -2.64
N ASP A 76 -17.62 3.95 -2.49
CA ASP A 76 -18.57 5.08 -2.41
C ASP A 76 -19.47 5.14 -3.66
N SER A 77 -18.88 4.97 -4.84
CA SER A 77 -19.63 4.90 -6.10
C SER A 77 -20.60 3.70 -6.12
N LEU A 78 -20.20 2.54 -5.61
CA LEU A 78 -21.06 1.36 -5.52
C LEU A 78 -22.19 1.58 -4.50
N GLN A 79 -21.93 2.17 -3.33
CA GLN A 79 -22.97 2.55 -2.36
C GLN A 79 -24.01 3.48 -3.01
N ASN A 80 -23.57 4.46 -3.80
CA ASN A 80 -24.47 5.37 -4.50
C ASN A 80 -25.31 4.66 -5.59
N VAL A 81 -24.74 3.70 -6.31
CA VAL A 81 -25.45 2.93 -7.36
C VAL A 81 -26.51 2.00 -6.77
N PHE A 82 -26.20 1.33 -5.66
CA PHE A 82 -27.09 0.33 -5.06
C PHE A 82 -28.01 0.90 -3.98
N GLY A 83 -27.67 2.06 -3.40
CA GLY A 83 -28.46 2.71 -2.34
C GLY A 83 -28.72 1.76 -1.18
N ASP A 84 -29.95 1.76 -0.68
CA ASP A 84 -30.37 0.94 0.47
C ASP A 84 -30.37 -0.57 0.23
N LYS A 85 -30.10 -1.02 -1.01
CA LYS A 85 -29.99 -2.45 -1.33
C LYS A 85 -28.76 -3.10 -0.72
N ILE A 86 -27.74 -2.31 -0.36
CA ILE A 86 -26.54 -2.76 0.34
C ILE A 86 -26.14 -1.77 1.43
N GLU A 87 -25.26 -2.20 2.32
CA GLU A 87 -24.58 -1.34 3.27
C GLU A 87 -23.07 -1.52 3.16
N ILE A 88 -22.34 -0.43 2.97
CA ILE A 88 -20.88 -0.41 3.02
C ILE A 88 -20.42 0.33 4.28
N ILE A 89 -19.71 -0.39 5.15
CA ILE A 89 -19.12 0.14 6.36
C ILE A 89 -17.61 0.07 6.22
N THR A 90 -16.94 1.21 6.39
CA THR A 90 -15.48 1.30 6.29
C THR A 90 -14.89 1.49 7.67
N ILE A 91 -13.79 0.80 7.99
CA ILE A 91 -13.24 0.69 9.33
C ILE A 91 -11.74 1.02 9.30
N SER A 92 -11.32 1.95 10.16
CA SER A 92 -9.91 2.35 10.32
C SER A 92 -9.54 2.41 11.80
N SER A 93 -8.28 2.10 12.12
CA SER A 93 -7.69 2.31 13.45
C SER A 93 -7.13 3.71 13.69
N GLU A 94 -7.31 4.61 12.72
CA GLU A 94 -6.93 6.00 12.89
C GLU A 94 -7.91 6.72 13.82
N ASN A 95 -7.42 7.77 14.49
CA ASN A 95 -8.26 8.55 15.39
C ASN A 95 -9.37 9.30 14.62
N GLN A 96 -10.45 9.61 15.36
CA GLN A 96 -11.61 10.32 14.86
C GLN A 96 -11.26 11.63 14.12
N GLU A 97 -10.39 12.48 14.69
CA GLU A 97 -10.03 13.77 14.08
C GLU A 97 -9.46 13.61 12.67
N ARG A 98 -8.59 12.61 12.47
CA ARG A 98 -7.99 12.30 11.17
C ARG A 98 -9.04 11.81 10.17
N LEU A 99 -9.96 10.96 10.62
CA LEU A 99 -11.03 10.42 9.78
C LEU A 99 -12.08 11.48 9.42
N GLU A 100 -12.46 12.37 10.34
CA GLU A 100 -13.34 13.52 10.07
C GLU A 100 -12.73 14.46 9.02
N LYS A 101 -11.43 14.73 9.12
CA LYS A 101 -10.71 15.50 8.12
C LYS A 101 -10.77 14.85 6.74
N PHE A 102 -10.62 13.52 6.68
CA PHE A 102 -10.72 12.74 5.44
C PHE A 102 -12.14 12.77 4.86
N ILE A 103 -13.17 12.59 5.68
CA ILE A 103 -14.57 12.64 5.24
C ILE A 103 -14.86 14.00 4.58
N LYS A 104 -14.45 15.08 5.23
CA LYS A 104 -14.66 16.45 4.73
C LYS A 104 -13.93 16.72 3.41
N SER A 105 -12.71 16.21 3.23
CA SER A 105 -11.90 16.43 2.02
C SER A 105 -12.35 15.53 0.86
N SER A 106 -12.55 14.24 1.12
CA SER A 106 -12.96 13.25 0.11
C SER A 106 -14.42 13.42 -0.32
N LYS A 107 -15.27 13.98 0.56
CA LYS A 107 -16.73 14.07 0.40
C LYS A 107 -17.41 12.71 0.21
N THR A 108 -16.82 11.66 0.76
CA THR A 108 -17.41 10.32 0.80
C THR A 108 -18.77 10.34 1.50
N SER A 109 -19.72 9.53 1.05
CA SER A 109 -21.00 9.29 1.73
C SER A 109 -20.97 8.02 2.59
N LEU A 110 -19.88 7.24 2.50
CA LEU A 110 -19.71 6.01 3.27
C LEU A 110 -19.70 6.26 4.78
N LYS A 111 -20.20 5.27 5.54
CA LYS A 111 -20.01 5.20 6.99
C LYS A 111 -18.54 4.89 7.29
N VAL A 112 -17.94 5.66 8.20
CA VAL A 112 -16.54 5.50 8.60
C VAL A 112 -16.45 5.22 10.09
N VAL A 113 -15.94 4.07 10.46
CA VAL A 113 -15.79 3.61 11.85
C VAL A 113 -14.35 3.86 12.31
N SER A 114 -14.21 4.54 13.45
CA SER A 114 -12.96 4.70 14.18
C SER A 114 -12.83 3.62 15.25
N ASP A 115 -12.11 2.54 14.96
CA ASP A 115 -11.99 1.37 15.85
C ASP A 115 -10.58 0.76 15.82
N THR A 116 -10.02 0.44 16.99
CA THR A 116 -8.68 -0.15 17.12
C THR A 116 -8.71 -1.65 17.43
N THR A 117 -9.89 -2.23 17.65
CA THR A 117 -10.05 -3.61 18.12
C THR A 117 -10.43 -4.59 17.01
N HIS A 118 -10.85 -4.10 15.84
CA HIS A 118 -11.27 -4.92 14.68
C HIS A 118 -10.24 -5.95 14.22
N THR A 119 -8.94 -5.64 14.26
CA THR A 119 -7.88 -6.56 13.78
C THR A 119 -7.88 -7.90 14.52
N LYS A 120 -8.28 -7.90 15.81
CA LYS A 120 -8.37 -9.12 16.62
C LYS A 120 -9.62 -9.96 16.34
N ILE A 121 -10.64 -9.37 15.72
CA ILE A 121 -11.97 -9.98 15.54
C ILE A 121 -12.17 -10.40 14.08
N PHE A 122 -11.60 -9.65 13.14
CA PHE A 122 -11.70 -9.98 11.73
C PHE A 122 -10.45 -10.69 11.19
N GLU A 123 -9.39 -10.77 12.01
CA GLU A 123 -8.10 -11.43 11.71
C GLU A 123 -7.61 -11.22 10.27
N TYR A 124 -6.97 -10.07 10.03
CA TYR A 124 -6.29 -9.80 8.77
C TYR A 124 -4.92 -9.17 9.02
N LYS A 125 -4.00 -9.29 8.06
CA LYS A 125 -2.63 -8.73 8.17
C LYS A 125 -2.39 -7.54 7.25
N VAL A 126 -3.09 -7.50 6.11
CA VAL A 126 -2.78 -6.54 5.04
C VAL A 126 -4.05 -5.78 4.65
N ILE A 127 -3.98 -4.44 4.70
CA ILE A 127 -4.98 -3.55 4.13
C ILE A 127 -4.59 -3.14 2.68
N PRO A 128 -5.57 -2.90 1.80
CA PRO A 128 -7.02 -3.01 2.04
C PRO A 128 -7.50 -4.46 2.21
N HIS A 129 -8.59 -4.64 2.94
CA HIS A 129 -9.21 -5.95 3.20
C HIS A 129 -10.72 -5.79 3.25
N SER A 130 -11.45 -6.56 2.45
CA SER A 130 -12.91 -6.51 2.37
C SER A 130 -13.53 -7.83 2.81
N ILE A 131 -14.59 -7.75 3.62
CA ILE A 131 -15.44 -8.90 3.97
C ILE A 131 -16.84 -8.62 3.42
N ILE A 132 -17.35 -9.55 2.61
CA ILE A 132 -18.67 -9.43 2.00
C ILE A 132 -19.61 -10.41 2.69
N ILE A 133 -20.72 -9.89 3.21
CA ILE A 133 -21.71 -10.60 4.00
C ILE A 133 -23.04 -10.51 3.24
N ASP A 134 -23.74 -11.63 3.11
CA ASP A 134 -25.07 -11.62 2.48
C ASP A 134 -26.18 -11.16 3.46
N LYS A 135 -27.41 -11.06 2.93
CA LYS A 135 -28.59 -10.66 3.71
C LYS A 135 -28.92 -11.59 4.87
N ASP A 136 -28.43 -12.83 4.86
CA ASP A 136 -28.68 -13.81 5.92
C ASP A 136 -27.58 -13.74 7.01
N GLY A 137 -26.62 -12.82 6.85
CA GLY A 137 -25.50 -12.60 7.77
C GLY A 137 -24.35 -13.57 7.56
N VAL A 138 -24.25 -14.22 6.40
CA VAL A 138 -23.20 -15.20 6.08
C VAL A 138 -22.09 -14.55 5.26
N VAL A 139 -20.84 -14.82 5.63
CA VAL A 139 -19.66 -14.36 4.88
C VAL A 139 -19.61 -15.09 3.53
N ARG A 140 -19.66 -14.33 2.43
CA ARG A 140 -19.62 -14.82 1.05
C ARG A 140 -18.31 -14.55 0.32
N ALA A 141 -17.53 -13.59 0.79
CA ALA A 141 -16.18 -13.38 0.29
C ALA A 141 -15.30 -12.71 1.35
N ILE A 142 -14.01 -13.02 1.31
CA ILE A 142 -12.94 -12.24 1.93
C ILE A 142 -11.97 -11.94 0.79
N THR A 143 -11.81 -10.67 0.44
CA THR A 143 -11.18 -10.25 -0.81
C THR A 143 -10.51 -8.89 -0.64
N SER A 144 -9.83 -8.42 -1.68
CA SER A 144 -9.44 -7.02 -1.82
C SER A 144 -10.55 -6.22 -2.56
N PRO A 145 -10.68 -4.90 -2.33
CA PRO A 145 -11.76 -4.07 -2.87
C PRO A 145 -11.69 -3.86 -4.40
N GLU A 146 -10.55 -4.07 -5.03
CA GLU A 146 -10.42 -4.01 -6.49
C GLU A 146 -11.25 -5.09 -7.20
N LYS A 147 -11.51 -6.23 -6.53
CA LYS A 147 -12.34 -7.31 -7.08
C LYS A 147 -13.84 -7.05 -6.93
N ILE A 148 -14.25 -6.13 -6.05
CA ILE A 148 -15.67 -5.81 -5.81
C ILE A 148 -16.19 -4.92 -6.92
N ASN A 149 -17.13 -5.38 -7.73
CA ASN A 149 -17.72 -4.61 -8.82
C ASN A 149 -19.24 -4.73 -8.83
N LYS A 150 -19.89 -4.10 -9.81
CA LYS A 150 -21.34 -4.11 -9.96
C LYS A 150 -21.91 -5.53 -10.07
N GLU A 151 -21.28 -6.38 -10.89
CA GLU A 151 -21.70 -7.77 -11.11
C GLU A 151 -21.60 -8.61 -9.83
N VAL A 152 -20.52 -8.46 -9.06
CA VAL A 152 -20.35 -9.14 -7.76
C VAL A 152 -21.51 -8.78 -6.81
N ILE A 153 -21.88 -7.50 -6.73
CA ILE A 153 -22.97 -7.05 -5.86
C ILE A 153 -24.33 -7.52 -6.38
N GLU A 154 -24.58 -7.47 -7.70
CA GLU A 154 -25.81 -7.99 -8.29
C GLU A 154 -25.98 -9.49 -8.03
N ASN A 155 -24.91 -10.26 -8.16
CA ASN A 155 -24.89 -11.69 -7.84
C ASN A 155 -25.11 -11.96 -6.34
N LEU A 156 -24.52 -11.14 -5.47
CA LEU A 156 -24.74 -11.24 -4.03
C LEU A 156 -26.22 -11.00 -3.67
N ILE A 157 -26.85 -9.98 -4.26
CA ILE A 157 -28.26 -9.63 -4.01
C ILE A 157 -29.20 -10.72 -4.55
N THR A 158 -28.93 -11.25 -5.74
CA THR A 158 -29.82 -12.19 -6.43
C THR A 158 -29.66 -13.63 -5.95
N ASN A 159 -28.42 -14.07 -5.74
CA ASN A 159 -28.08 -15.47 -5.55
C ASN A 159 -27.51 -15.78 -4.15
N ASN A 160 -27.29 -14.77 -3.30
CA ASN A 160 -26.56 -14.91 -2.02
C ASN A 160 -25.21 -15.63 -2.21
N LYS A 161 -24.55 -15.45 -3.36
CA LYS A 161 -23.30 -16.13 -3.71
C LYS A 161 -22.37 -15.19 -4.44
N ILE A 162 -21.08 -15.38 -4.19
CA ILE A 162 -19.97 -14.71 -4.85
C ILE A 162 -18.94 -15.78 -5.18
N ASP A 163 -18.40 -15.72 -6.38
CA ASP A 163 -17.25 -16.52 -6.81
C ASP A 163 -16.05 -15.59 -6.96
N LEU A 164 -15.33 -15.41 -5.85
CA LEU A 164 -14.09 -14.65 -5.80
C LEU A 164 -13.05 -15.49 -5.07
N GLU A 165 -11.81 -15.36 -5.52
CA GLU A 165 -10.66 -15.96 -4.84
C GLU A 165 -10.58 -15.42 -3.40
N LEU A 166 -10.33 -16.33 -2.46
CA LEU A 166 -10.14 -15.98 -1.08
C LEU A 166 -8.83 -15.21 -0.91
N LYS A 167 -8.90 -13.98 -0.39
CA LYS A 167 -7.73 -13.28 0.13
C LYS A 167 -7.34 -13.89 1.47
N ASP A 168 -6.48 -14.90 1.42
CA ASP A 168 -5.91 -15.52 2.61
C ASP A 168 -4.56 -14.89 2.96
N ASP A 169 -4.59 -13.94 3.90
CA ASP A 169 -3.39 -13.26 4.44
C ASP A 169 -2.47 -14.19 5.25
N PHE A 170 -2.92 -15.40 5.57
CA PHE A 170 -2.23 -16.35 6.43
C PHE A 170 -1.84 -17.63 5.70
N TYR A 171 -2.32 -17.84 4.47
CA TYR A 171 -1.96 -18.98 3.65
C TYR A 171 -0.45 -19.05 3.49
N ARG A 172 0.10 -20.21 3.83
CA ARG A 172 1.45 -20.62 3.52
C ARG A 172 1.32 -21.83 2.63
N ASP A 173 1.77 -21.70 1.39
CA ASP A 173 1.90 -22.83 0.49
C ASP A 173 2.97 -23.77 1.06
N PRO A 174 2.60 -24.96 1.55
CA PRO A 174 3.56 -25.87 2.18
C PRO A 174 4.62 -26.40 1.18
N ILE A 175 4.41 -26.20 -0.13
CA ILE A 175 5.30 -26.68 -1.20
C ILE A 175 6.06 -25.52 -1.86
N SER A 176 5.71 -24.26 -1.58
CA SER A 176 6.45 -23.11 -2.13
C SER A 176 7.84 -23.03 -1.49
N GLU A 177 8.81 -23.59 -2.19
CA GLU A 177 10.23 -23.47 -1.89
C GLU A 177 10.84 -22.29 -2.65
N VAL A 178 11.78 -21.61 -2.00
CA VAL A 178 12.56 -20.53 -2.62
C VAL A 178 13.67 -21.17 -3.45
N GLU A 179 13.48 -21.21 -4.76
CA GLU A 179 14.43 -21.78 -5.70
C GLU A 179 15.57 -20.80 -5.97
N THR A 180 16.81 -21.28 -5.93
CA THR A 180 17.96 -20.50 -6.40
C THR A 180 18.01 -20.55 -7.92
N ILE A 181 17.70 -19.43 -8.56
CA ILE A 181 17.71 -19.29 -10.01
C ILE A 181 19.16 -19.14 -10.50
N LYS A 182 19.94 -18.27 -9.85
CA LYS A 182 21.35 -18.08 -10.17
C LYS A 182 22.14 -17.57 -8.97
N THR A 183 23.38 -18.04 -8.87
CA THR A 183 24.37 -17.54 -7.91
C THR A 183 25.69 -17.31 -8.62
N VAL A 184 26.32 -16.17 -8.31
CA VAL A 184 27.71 -15.89 -8.68
C VAL A 184 28.43 -15.52 -7.39
N ALA A 185 29.47 -16.27 -7.03
CA ALA A 185 30.28 -15.98 -5.84
C ALA A 185 31.75 -16.07 -6.21
N ASN A 186 32.49 -15.00 -5.95
CA ASN A 186 33.94 -14.94 -6.14
C ASN A 186 34.57 -13.96 -5.12
N SER A 187 35.88 -13.75 -5.21
CA SER A 187 36.59 -12.87 -4.27
C SER A 187 36.16 -11.40 -4.32
N ASN A 188 35.55 -10.96 -5.43
CA ASN A 188 35.17 -9.58 -5.65
C ASN A 188 33.74 -9.30 -5.19
N TYR A 189 32.82 -10.22 -5.45
CA TYR A 189 31.40 -10.06 -5.15
C TYR A 189 30.64 -11.39 -5.04
N THR A 190 29.47 -11.31 -4.42
CA THR A 190 28.43 -12.33 -4.39
C THR A 190 27.13 -11.75 -4.93
N ILE A 191 26.48 -12.47 -5.83
CA ILE A 191 25.13 -12.19 -6.31
C ILE A 191 24.28 -13.45 -6.15
N GLU A 192 23.07 -13.29 -5.61
CA GLU A 192 22.06 -14.34 -5.57
C GLU A 192 20.76 -13.82 -6.17
N LEU A 193 20.18 -14.61 -7.07
CA LEU A 193 18.85 -14.42 -7.62
C LEU A 193 18.02 -15.66 -7.29
N LYS A 194 16.91 -15.47 -6.59
CA LYS A 194 15.98 -16.54 -6.19
C LYS A 194 14.56 -16.23 -6.60
N SER A 195 13.72 -17.27 -6.71
CA SER A 195 12.28 -17.13 -6.94
C SER A 195 11.58 -16.44 -5.77
N TYR A 196 10.29 -16.16 -5.93
CA TYR A 196 9.43 -15.56 -4.91
C TYR A 196 9.49 -16.30 -3.56
N ASP A 197 9.49 -15.52 -2.48
CA ASP A 197 9.54 -16.01 -1.09
C ASP A 197 8.28 -15.58 -0.35
N GLN A 198 7.32 -16.49 -0.18
CA GLN A 198 6.03 -16.21 0.47
C GLN A 198 6.15 -15.73 1.93
N GLU A 199 7.28 -16.01 2.61
CA GLU A 199 7.50 -15.57 3.98
C GLU A 199 7.98 -14.11 4.05
N LYS A 200 8.33 -13.50 2.90
CA LYS A 200 8.82 -12.12 2.82
C LYS A 200 7.81 -11.21 2.15
N ARG A 201 7.67 -10.02 2.71
CA ARG A 201 7.02 -8.91 2.01
C ARG A 201 7.99 -8.32 1.00
N GLY A 202 7.47 -7.85 -0.14
CA GLY A 202 8.23 -7.03 -1.08
C GLY A 202 8.93 -5.86 -0.37
N GLY A 203 10.22 -5.70 -0.61
CA GLY A 203 11.04 -4.73 0.12
C GLY A 203 12.52 -4.85 -0.20
N PHE A 204 13.34 -4.10 0.53
CA PHE A 204 14.80 -4.18 0.40
C PHE A 204 15.49 -3.75 1.69
N ARG A 205 16.76 -4.12 1.84
CA ARG A 205 17.69 -3.55 2.81
C ARG A 205 19.05 -3.29 2.16
N PRO A 206 19.70 -2.14 2.44
CA PRO A 206 21.10 -1.96 2.11
C PRO A 206 21.96 -2.95 2.91
N LEU A 207 22.96 -3.53 2.24
CA LEU A 207 24.02 -4.29 2.90
C LEU A 207 25.18 -3.36 3.22
N LYS A 208 25.86 -3.62 4.34
CA LYS A 208 26.96 -2.78 4.82
C LYS A 208 28.19 -3.64 5.12
N ASN A 209 29.37 -3.09 4.87
CA ASN A 209 30.63 -3.67 5.31
C ASN A 209 30.85 -3.43 6.82
N VAL A 210 31.99 -3.89 7.34
CA VAL A 210 32.36 -3.76 8.77
C VAL A 210 32.49 -2.32 9.24
N GLU A 211 32.78 -1.39 8.34
CA GLU A 211 32.89 0.05 8.60
C GLU A 211 31.53 0.76 8.56
N GLY A 212 30.47 0.06 8.14
CA GLY A 212 29.12 0.59 8.01
C GLY A 212 28.83 1.25 6.65
N ASN A 213 29.76 1.17 5.71
CA ASN A 213 29.58 1.68 4.34
C ASN A 213 28.68 0.74 3.54
N ILE A 214 27.81 1.28 2.69
CA ILE A 214 26.93 0.46 1.85
C ILE A 214 27.78 -0.23 0.78
N ASN A 215 27.76 -1.56 0.78
CA ASN A 215 28.50 -2.38 -0.18
C ASN A 215 27.59 -3.37 -0.92
N GLY A 216 26.29 -3.09 -0.98
CA GLY A 216 25.34 -3.98 -1.61
C GLY A 216 23.90 -3.71 -1.23
N ILE A 217 23.03 -4.59 -1.70
CA ILE A 217 21.60 -4.57 -1.40
C ILE A 217 21.05 -5.99 -1.39
N GLU A 218 20.05 -6.21 -0.55
CA GLU A 218 19.17 -7.38 -0.64
C GLU A 218 17.75 -6.87 -0.88
N MET A 219 17.09 -7.41 -1.89
CA MET A 219 15.73 -7.10 -2.31
C MET A 219 14.90 -8.37 -2.26
N TRP A 220 13.64 -8.25 -1.85
CA TRP A 220 12.70 -9.36 -1.75
C TRP A 220 11.48 -9.10 -2.61
N ASN A 221 10.99 -10.15 -3.25
CA ASN A 221 9.76 -10.18 -4.04
C ASN A 221 9.57 -8.92 -4.90
N SER A 222 10.59 -8.63 -5.71
CA SER A 222 10.65 -7.45 -6.57
C SER A 222 10.63 -7.86 -8.03
N THR A 223 9.87 -7.13 -8.85
CA THR A 223 9.88 -7.32 -10.31
C THR A 223 11.18 -6.79 -10.91
N ILE A 224 11.56 -7.28 -12.10
CA ILE A 224 12.79 -6.84 -12.78
C ILE A 224 12.88 -5.32 -12.98
N PRO A 225 11.81 -4.62 -13.45
CA PRO A 225 11.80 -3.15 -13.49
C PRO A 225 12.11 -2.50 -12.14
N ARG A 226 11.59 -3.07 -11.03
CA ARG A 226 11.81 -2.54 -9.69
C ARG A 226 13.25 -2.75 -9.20
N ILE A 227 13.89 -3.86 -9.57
CA ILE A 227 15.30 -4.10 -9.26
C ILE A 227 16.16 -3.10 -10.04
N TYR A 228 15.96 -2.96 -11.35
CA TYR A 228 16.66 -1.93 -12.15
C TYR A 228 16.45 -0.52 -11.59
N GLN A 229 15.21 -0.14 -11.30
CA GLN A 229 14.88 1.16 -10.71
C GLN A 229 15.70 1.42 -9.44
N THR A 230 15.83 0.39 -8.60
CA THR A 230 16.58 0.49 -7.34
C THR A 230 18.07 0.60 -7.60
N LEU A 231 18.63 -0.18 -8.53
CA LEU A 231 20.06 -0.15 -8.88
C LEU A 231 20.47 1.17 -9.52
N TYR A 232 19.64 1.74 -10.40
CA TYR A 232 19.84 3.06 -10.98
C TYR A 232 19.49 4.23 -10.05
N ASN A 233 18.94 3.96 -8.87
CA ASN A 233 18.50 4.97 -7.90
C ASN A 233 17.45 5.95 -8.50
N VAL A 234 16.51 5.40 -9.28
CA VAL A 234 15.45 6.17 -9.95
C VAL A 234 14.32 6.44 -8.96
N ALA A 235 14.00 7.72 -8.77
CA ALA A 235 13.11 8.21 -7.71
C ALA A 235 11.73 7.54 -7.67
N SER A 236 11.09 7.40 -8.84
CA SER A 236 9.71 6.89 -8.92
C SER A 236 9.45 6.11 -10.22
N PRO A 237 8.40 5.27 -10.25
CA PRO A 237 7.96 4.60 -11.47
C PRO A 237 7.61 5.55 -12.63
N SER A 238 7.25 6.81 -12.33
CA SER A 238 6.92 7.80 -13.36
C SER A 238 8.11 8.20 -14.25
N ARG A 239 9.32 7.78 -13.88
CA ARG A 239 10.57 7.96 -14.64
C ARG A 239 11.00 6.70 -15.40
N MET A 240 10.20 5.63 -15.38
CA MET A 240 10.48 4.40 -16.12
C MET A 240 9.77 4.43 -17.46
N ILE A 241 10.54 4.35 -18.55
CA ILE A 241 10.02 4.37 -19.91
C ILE A 241 10.30 3.03 -20.56
N PHE A 242 9.25 2.31 -20.91
CA PHE A 242 9.35 1.06 -21.65
C PHE A 242 9.49 1.33 -23.15
N LYS A 243 10.44 0.64 -23.80
CA LYS A 243 10.73 0.72 -25.24
C LYS A 243 10.51 -0.65 -25.89
N ASP A 244 10.64 -0.75 -27.21
CA ASP A 244 10.55 -2.02 -27.98
C ASP A 244 9.23 -2.79 -27.76
N SER A 245 8.13 -2.04 -27.70
CA SER A 245 6.78 -2.54 -27.42
C SER A 245 6.61 -3.21 -26.04
N LEU A 246 7.58 -3.07 -25.14
CA LEU A 246 7.37 -3.38 -23.73
C LEU A 246 6.43 -2.37 -23.08
N SER A 247 5.78 -2.84 -22.03
CA SER A 247 4.84 -2.11 -21.19
C SER A 247 4.95 -2.62 -19.75
N VAL A 248 4.21 -2.00 -18.83
CA VAL A 248 4.11 -2.50 -17.45
C VAL A 248 3.45 -3.88 -17.38
N ASP A 249 2.58 -4.21 -18.34
CA ASP A 249 1.84 -5.47 -18.36
C ASP A 249 2.74 -6.67 -18.69
N ASP A 250 3.92 -6.44 -19.28
CA ASP A 250 4.95 -7.46 -19.50
C ASP A 250 5.68 -7.85 -18.19
N PHE A 251 5.45 -7.12 -17.10
CA PHE A 251 6.04 -7.34 -15.78
C PHE A 251 4.97 -7.33 -14.68
N PRO A 252 3.99 -8.26 -14.74
CA PRO A 252 2.89 -8.27 -13.79
C PRO A 252 3.39 -8.51 -12.37
N TYR A 253 2.62 -8.08 -11.37
CA TYR A 253 2.97 -8.25 -9.96
C TYR A 253 2.57 -9.63 -9.41
N GLU A 254 2.74 -10.67 -10.23
CA GLU A 254 2.47 -12.07 -9.90
C GLU A 254 3.73 -12.74 -9.32
N LYS A 255 3.60 -13.90 -8.68
CA LYS A 255 4.71 -14.54 -7.93
C LYS A 255 5.84 -14.95 -8.88
N GLU A 256 5.48 -15.39 -10.07
CA GLU A 256 6.37 -15.87 -11.14
C GLU A 256 7.24 -14.74 -11.71
N HIS A 257 6.83 -13.49 -11.51
CA HIS A 257 7.53 -12.29 -11.97
C HIS A 257 8.23 -11.53 -10.84
N GLN A 258 8.26 -12.10 -9.63
CA GLN A 258 8.88 -11.52 -8.45
C GLN A 258 10.11 -12.32 -8.01
N TYR A 259 11.19 -11.60 -7.76
CA TYR A 259 12.50 -12.17 -7.47
C TYR A 259 13.05 -11.65 -6.15
N ASN A 260 13.80 -12.51 -5.47
CA ASN A 260 14.71 -12.10 -4.41
C ASN A 260 16.10 -11.88 -5.04
N PHE A 261 16.64 -10.67 -4.91
CA PHE A 261 17.92 -10.29 -5.51
C PHE A 261 18.85 -9.75 -4.44
N MET A 262 20.03 -10.37 -4.31
CA MET A 262 21.08 -9.90 -3.43
C MET A 262 22.34 -9.66 -4.24
N ILE A 263 23.00 -8.53 -3.97
CA ILE A 263 24.37 -8.28 -4.40
C ILE A 263 25.15 -7.71 -3.23
N GLN A 264 26.33 -8.26 -2.98
CA GLN A 264 27.29 -7.75 -2.02
C GLN A 264 28.68 -7.78 -2.64
N VAL A 265 29.44 -6.70 -2.47
CA VAL A 265 30.77 -6.57 -3.03
C VAL A 265 31.82 -6.38 -1.93
N SER A 266 33.06 -6.77 -2.24
CA SER A 266 34.23 -6.44 -1.43
C SER A 266 34.51 -4.94 -1.42
N ASP A 267 35.26 -4.46 -0.43
CA ASP A 267 35.53 -3.02 -0.24
C ASP A 267 36.15 -2.36 -1.49
N LYS A 268 36.97 -3.11 -2.24
CA LYS A 268 37.56 -2.66 -3.51
C LYS A 268 36.52 -2.24 -4.55
N TYR A 269 35.35 -2.85 -4.54
CA TYR A 269 34.27 -2.62 -5.50
C TYR A 269 33.08 -1.89 -4.90
N GLN A 270 33.21 -1.34 -3.68
CA GLN A 270 32.11 -0.69 -2.96
C GLN A 270 31.34 0.31 -3.83
N GLU A 271 32.01 1.17 -4.59
CA GLU A 271 31.32 2.16 -5.43
C GLU A 271 30.70 1.58 -6.72
N LYS A 272 30.93 0.30 -7.01
CA LYS A 272 30.51 -0.39 -8.25
C LYS A 272 29.43 -1.45 -8.04
N TRP A 273 28.93 -1.67 -6.83
CA TRP A 273 27.93 -2.73 -6.60
C TRP A 273 26.67 -2.54 -7.45
N ARG A 274 26.28 -1.29 -7.75
CA ARG A 274 25.15 -1.00 -8.62
C ARG A 274 25.41 -1.42 -10.06
N GLU A 275 26.58 -1.02 -10.59
CA GLU A 275 27.02 -1.34 -11.95
C GLU A 275 27.08 -2.87 -12.15
N ILE A 276 27.73 -3.57 -11.23
CA ILE A 276 27.85 -5.04 -11.26
C ILE A 276 26.46 -5.71 -11.20
N GLY A 277 25.54 -5.18 -10.39
CA GLY A 277 24.17 -5.69 -10.31
C GLY A 277 23.41 -5.49 -11.62
N ILE A 278 23.57 -4.33 -12.26
CA ILE A 278 22.94 -4.02 -13.56
C ILE A 278 23.49 -4.95 -14.65
N GLU A 279 24.81 -5.14 -14.71
CA GLU A 279 25.44 -6.06 -15.66
C GLU A 279 24.90 -7.47 -15.49
N PHE A 280 24.80 -7.95 -14.24
CA PHE A 280 24.19 -9.24 -13.95
C PHE A 280 22.75 -9.34 -14.47
N LEU A 281 21.90 -8.33 -14.25
CA LEU A 281 20.53 -8.39 -14.78
C LEU A 281 20.50 -8.41 -16.31
N ASN A 282 21.30 -7.56 -16.96
CA ASN A 282 21.38 -7.50 -18.43
C ASN A 282 21.88 -8.83 -19.04
N GLU A 283 22.72 -9.57 -18.33
CA GLU A 283 23.19 -10.90 -18.76
C GLU A 283 22.12 -11.99 -18.63
N ASN A 284 21.22 -11.88 -17.65
CA ASN A 284 20.36 -12.98 -17.20
C ASN A 284 18.88 -12.84 -17.55
N PHE A 285 18.46 -11.70 -18.11
CA PHE A 285 17.09 -11.48 -18.55
C PHE A 285 17.05 -11.03 -20.02
N ASP A 286 15.90 -11.24 -20.65
CA ASP A 286 15.63 -10.81 -22.04
C ASP A 286 15.35 -9.30 -22.14
N THR A 287 15.55 -8.57 -21.05
CA THR A 287 15.35 -7.12 -20.98
C THR A 287 16.53 -6.46 -20.29
N ASN A 288 16.92 -5.33 -20.86
CA ASN A 288 17.98 -4.49 -20.35
C ASN A 288 17.41 -3.16 -19.89
N ALA A 289 18.17 -2.45 -19.07
CA ALA A 289 17.88 -1.07 -18.72
C ALA A 289 19.08 -0.15 -18.90
N LYS A 290 18.80 1.15 -19.06
CA LYS A 290 19.83 2.20 -19.09
C LYS A 290 19.25 3.55 -18.66
N MET A 291 20.12 4.45 -18.19
CA MET A 291 19.73 5.84 -17.96
C MET A 291 19.70 6.62 -19.26
N GLY A 292 18.79 7.60 -19.33
CA GLY A 292 18.63 8.49 -20.47
C GLY A 292 17.97 9.79 -20.06
N ILE A 293 17.71 10.63 -21.08
CA ILE A 293 16.94 11.86 -20.93
C ILE A 293 15.78 11.78 -21.92
N ASP A 294 14.56 12.03 -21.45
CA ASP A 294 13.38 12.16 -22.29
C ASP A 294 12.65 13.47 -21.96
N SER A 295 11.86 13.95 -22.91
CA SER A 295 11.04 15.15 -22.75
C SER A 295 9.66 14.75 -22.23
N LEU A 296 9.45 14.93 -20.93
CA LEU A 296 8.24 14.49 -20.24
C LEU A 296 7.42 15.67 -19.72
N GLU A 297 6.10 15.47 -19.63
CA GLU A 297 5.30 16.32 -18.76
C GLU A 297 5.77 16.13 -17.32
N CYS A 298 5.89 17.22 -16.56
CA CYS A 298 6.35 17.15 -15.18
C CYS A 298 5.73 18.25 -14.32
N TYR A 299 5.82 18.06 -13.02
CA TYR A 299 5.72 19.14 -12.05
C TYR A 299 7.10 19.76 -11.82
N VAL A 300 7.10 21.03 -11.44
CA VAL A 300 8.29 21.79 -11.09
C VAL A 300 8.12 22.36 -9.70
N LEU A 301 9.09 22.10 -8.84
CA LEU A 301 9.23 22.72 -7.52
C LEU A 301 10.06 23.99 -7.64
N ARG A 302 9.49 25.14 -7.25
CA ARG A 302 10.12 26.47 -7.32
C ARG A 302 10.16 27.12 -5.94
N ASP A 303 11.17 27.93 -5.69
CA ASP A 303 11.21 28.85 -4.55
C ASP A 303 10.67 30.20 -5.02
N VAL A 304 9.44 30.53 -4.62
CA VAL A 304 8.72 31.73 -5.09
C VAL A 304 8.78 32.87 -4.08
N ASP A 305 8.85 32.54 -2.78
CA ASP A 305 8.84 33.56 -1.72
C ASP A 305 10.18 33.69 -0.96
N LYS A 306 11.16 32.81 -1.20
CA LYS A 306 12.47 32.80 -0.53
C LYS A 306 12.36 32.72 1.01
N LYS A 307 11.33 32.02 1.50
CA LYS A 307 11.04 31.89 2.94
C LYS A 307 11.84 30.78 3.62
N ILE A 308 12.21 29.74 2.87
CA ILE A 308 12.89 28.57 3.41
C ILE A 308 14.28 28.93 3.96
N LYS A 309 14.60 28.41 5.15
CA LYS A 309 15.87 28.67 5.84
C LYS A 309 16.71 27.40 5.85
N LYS A 310 18.02 27.56 5.68
CA LYS A 310 18.97 26.45 5.78
C LYS A 310 18.89 25.81 7.17
N SER A 311 18.96 24.48 7.18
CA SER A 311 19.01 23.68 8.40
C SER A 311 20.14 24.15 9.30
N GLN A 312 19.88 24.13 10.61
CA GLN A 312 20.88 24.31 11.66
C GLN A 312 21.16 22.98 12.39
N SER A 313 20.66 21.86 11.87
CA SER A 313 20.82 20.57 12.50
C SER A 313 22.21 19.97 12.25
N ASP A 314 22.76 19.34 13.27
CA ASP A 314 24.04 18.64 13.15
C ASP A 314 23.89 17.31 12.42
N SER A 315 22.71 16.68 12.48
CA SER A 315 22.42 15.37 11.89
C SER A 315 21.35 15.42 10.80
N THR A 316 21.49 14.50 9.84
CA THR A 316 20.45 14.25 8.82
C THR A 316 19.37 13.34 9.37
N GLU A 317 18.11 13.72 9.18
CA GLU A 317 16.93 12.91 9.53
C GLU A 317 16.01 12.83 8.32
N PHE A 318 15.51 11.64 8.01
CA PHE A 318 14.52 11.44 6.95
C PHE A 318 13.47 10.44 7.40
N MET A 319 12.29 10.94 7.79
CA MET A 319 11.16 10.12 8.18
C MET A 319 9.96 10.48 7.31
N PHE A 320 9.30 9.45 6.77
CA PHE A 320 8.03 9.61 6.10
C PHE A 320 7.08 8.48 6.48
N MET A 321 5.78 8.77 6.48
CA MET A 321 4.73 7.77 6.66
C MET A 321 3.49 8.25 5.89
N GLY A 322 3.31 7.71 4.67
CA GLY A 322 2.30 8.22 3.76
C GLY A 322 2.49 9.72 3.52
N THR A 323 1.46 10.51 3.80
CA THR A 323 1.41 11.98 3.62
C THR A 323 2.04 12.79 4.76
N ILE A 324 2.86 12.14 5.59
CA ILE A 324 3.68 12.81 6.61
C ILE A 324 5.13 12.72 6.15
N LEU A 325 5.80 13.86 6.10
CA LEU A 325 7.25 13.99 5.92
C LEU A 325 7.82 14.79 7.08
N LYS A 326 8.84 14.27 7.74
CA LYS A 326 9.64 15.00 8.73
C LYS A 326 11.11 14.77 8.43
N THR A 327 11.81 15.85 8.06
CA THR A 327 13.19 15.78 7.60
C THR A 327 14.02 16.89 8.23
N LYS A 328 15.31 16.59 8.41
CA LYS A 328 16.33 17.58 8.77
C LYS A 328 17.53 17.43 7.87
N LYS A 329 18.13 18.57 7.51
CA LYS A 329 19.39 18.63 6.76
C LYS A 329 19.33 17.82 5.45
N ILE A 330 18.32 18.10 4.63
CA ILE A 330 18.13 17.46 3.31
C ILE A 330 18.24 18.47 2.16
N LYS A 331 18.69 18.02 0.99
CA LYS A 331 18.64 18.80 -0.25
C LYS A 331 17.22 18.87 -0.80
N ILE A 332 16.88 19.93 -1.53
CA ILE A 332 15.55 20.08 -2.16
C ILE A 332 15.30 19.01 -3.23
N ALA A 333 16.33 18.57 -3.96
CA ALA A 333 16.23 17.42 -4.86
C ALA A 333 15.61 16.19 -4.17
N ARG A 334 15.97 15.92 -2.90
CA ARG A 334 15.39 14.80 -2.14
C ARG A 334 13.91 15.01 -1.78
N LEU A 335 13.50 16.26 -1.56
CA LEU A 335 12.08 16.60 -1.41
C LEU A 335 11.34 16.37 -2.73
N ALA A 336 11.89 16.79 -3.87
CA ALA A 336 11.30 16.58 -5.18
C ALA A 336 11.08 15.08 -5.46
N GLU A 337 12.09 14.25 -5.24
CA GLU A 337 11.99 12.78 -5.34
C GLU A 337 10.88 12.21 -4.43
N TYR A 338 10.75 12.73 -3.21
CA TYR A 338 9.69 12.29 -2.30
C TYR A 338 8.29 12.66 -2.80
N LEU A 339 8.11 13.88 -3.33
CA LEU A 339 6.83 14.34 -3.87
C LEU A 339 6.37 13.50 -5.06
N GLU A 340 7.28 12.90 -5.83
CA GLU A 340 6.93 12.00 -6.94
C GLU A 340 6.16 10.76 -6.51
N ASN A 341 6.25 10.34 -5.25
CA ASN A 341 5.45 9.22 -4.75
C ASN A 341 3.95 9.54 -4.72
N PHE A 342 3.57 10.81 -4.93
CA PHE A 342 2.20 11.31 -4.83
C PHE A 342 1.74 12.05 -6.09
N THR A 343 2.55 12.05 -7.16
CA THR A 343 2.20 12.66 -8.44
C THR A 343 2.22 11.61 -9.56
N PRO A 344 1.35 11.73 -10.58
CA PRO A 344 1.33 10.77 -11.70
C PRO A 344 2.49 10.95 -12.69
N ILE A 345 3.20 12.08 -12.60
CA ILE A 345 4.32 12.47 -13.48
C ILE A 345 5.50 12.96 -12.63
N PRO A 346 6.73 12.98 -13.18
CA PRO A 346 7.93 13.37 -12.44
C PRO A 346 7.87 14.79 -11.85
N VAL A 347 8.68 15.04 -10.82
CA VAL A 347 8.87 16.34 -10.16
C VAL A 347 10.31 16.78 -10.34
N LEU A 348 10.51 17.96 -10.91
CA LEU A 348 11.84 18.56 -11.08
C LEU A 348 12.08 19.64 -10.04
N ASP A 349 13.24 19.59 -9.38
CA ASP A 349 13.75 20.69 -8.58
C ASP A 349 14.27 21.81 -9.49
N LYS A 350 13.58 22.96 -9.48
CA LYS A 350 14.02 24.21 -10.13
C LYS A 350 14.08 25.36 -9.12
N THR A 351 14.32 25.04 -7.86
CA THR A 351 14.40 26.06 -6.78
C THR A 351 15.70 26.84 -6.82
N ASN A 352 16.76 26.29 -7.44
CA ASN A 352 18.14 26.80 -7.38
C ASN A 352 18.72 26.85 -5.94
N LEU A 353 18.14 26.10 -5.02
CA LEU A 353 18.55 26.02 -3.63
C LEU A 353 19.61 24.93 -3.44
N ASN A 354 20.86 25.35 -3.23
CA ASN A 354 21.99 24.42 -3.06
C ASN A 354 22.27 24.02 -1.60
N GLY A 355 21.47 24.54 -0.65
CA GLY A 355 21.62 24.25 0.77
C GLY A 355 20.96 22.94 1.20
N GLU A 356 20.98 22.73 2.51
CA GLU A 356 20.22 21.69 3.19
C GLU A 356 19.16 22.33 4.08
N TYR A 357 17.99 21.71 4.20
CA TYR A 357 16.80 22.33 4.77
C TYR A 357 16.08 21.35 5.69
N ASP A 358 15.38 21.91 6.69
CA ASP A 358 14.47 21.17 7.55
C ASP A 358 13.05 21.34 7.01
N ILE A 359 12.40 20.22 6.69
CA ILE A 359 11.09 20.23 6.04
C ILE A 359 10.16 19.26 6.76
N VAL A 360 9.02 19.80 7.18
CA VAL A 360 7.93 19.09 7.82
C VAL A 360 6.67 19.35 7.01
N LEU A 361 6.14 18.30 6.39
CA LEU A 361 4.89 18.34 5.62
C LEU A 361 3.92 17.36 6.24
N GLU A 362 2.69 17.81 6.44
CA GLU A 362 1.58 16.95 6.83
C GLU A 362 0.37 17.34 5.97
N TRP A 363 0.07 16.50 4.98
CA TRP A 363 -0.99 16.80 4.03
C TRP A 363 -1.96 15.63 3.88
N ARG A 364 -2.96 15.83 3.03
CA ARG A 364 -4.05 14.88 2.78
C ARG A 364 -4.01 14.42 1.33
N ALA A 365 -3.89 13.11 1.09
CA ALA A 365 -3.77 12.55 -0.25
C ALA A 365 -5.07 12.76 -1.05
N GLU A 366 -6.20 12.76 -0.37
CA GLU A 366 -7.53 12.97 -0.92
C GLU A 366 -7.85 14.44 -1.23
N ASP A 367 -7.09 15.39 -0.67
CA ASP A 367 -7.13 16.81 -0.99
C ASP A 367 -5.74 17.32 -1.39
N PRO A 368 -5.31 17.08 -2.64
CA PRO A 368 -3.98 17.48 -3.11
C PRO A 368 -3.69 18.98 -2.94
N LYS A 369 -4.69 19.85 -2.77
CA LYS A 369 -4.44 21.27 -2.49
C LYS A 369 -3.67 21.48 -1.19
N THR A 370 -3.80 20.55 -0.24
CA THR A 370 -3.14 20.63 1.06
C THR A 370 -1.62 20.54 0.97
N ILE A 371 -1.06 19.74 0.03
CA ILE A 371 0.40 19.72 -0.16
C ILE A 371 0.91 21.08 -0.65
N HIS A 372 0.16 21.78 -1.50
CA HIS A 372 0.53 23.14 -1.91
C HIS A 372 0.48 24.13 -0.74
N THR A 373 -0.47 23.99 0.18
CA THR A 373 -0.53 24.80 1.41
C THR A 373 0.69 24.54 2.32
N GLU A 374 1.08 23.28 2.49
CA GLU A 374 2.25 22.91 3.28
C GLU A 374 3.55 23.46 2.66
N LEU A 375 3.73 23.30 1.35
CA LEU A 375 4.91 23.83 0.63
C LEU A 375 5.00 25.37 0.73
N LYS A 376 3.88 26.08 0.68
CA LYS A 376 3.82 27.54 0.83
C LYS A 376 4.34 28.05 2.17
N LYS A 377 4.31 27.24 3.25
CA LYS A 377 4.93 27.59 4.54
C LYS A 377 6.43 27.85 4.39
N TYR A 378 7.06 27.17 3.44
CA TYR A 378 8.47 27.30 3.09
C TYR A 378 8.71 28.25 1.92
N GLY A 379 7.66 28.87 1.35
CA GLY A 379 7.78 29.68 0.13
C GLY A 379 8.02 28.86 -1.12
N LEU A 380 7.76 27.55 -1.05
CA LEU A 380 7.88 26.63 -2.17
C LEU A 380 6.55 26.49 -2.91
N GLU A 381 6.62 26.38 -4.23
CA GLU A 381 5.47 26.12 -5.09
C GLU A 381 5.74 24.88 -5.93
N LEU A 382 4.79 23.94 -5.92
CA LEU A 382 4.72 22.83 -6.85
C LEU A 382 3.66 23.15 -7.92
N ALA A 383 4.06 23.22 -9.18
CA ALA A 383 3.16 23.53 -10.29
C ALA A 383 3.51 22.71 -11.53
N ARG A 384 2.52 22.39 -12.38
CA ARG A 384 2.77 21.69 -13.64
C ARG A 384 3.62 22.59 -14.54
N ALA A 385 4.58 22.02 -15.26
CA ALA A 385 5.33 22.75 -16.28
C ALA A 385 4.41 23.16 -17.44
N GLU A 386 4.67 24.32 -18.04
CA GLU A 386 3.92 24.82 -19.21
C GLU A 386 4.26 24.01 -20.48
N GLU A 387 5.45 23.44 -20.52
CA GLU A 387 5.96 22.60 -21.59
C GLU A 387 6.59 21.33 -21.02
N LYS A 388 6.83 20.34 -21.89
CA LYS A 388 7.60 19.15 -21.51
C LYS A 388 9.05 19.55 -21.26
N LEU A 389 9.64 19.00 -20.20
CA LEU A 389 11.01 19.32 -19.80
C LEU A 389 11.91 18.09 -19.94
N PRO A 390 13.23 18.28 -20.11
CA PRO A 390 14.19 17.18 -20.05
C PRO A 390 14.20 16.59 -18.64
N VAL A 391 13.88 15.30 -18.55
CA VAL A 391 13.83 14.51 -17.32
C VAL A 391 14.81 13.36 -17.45
N GLU A 392 15.63 13.15 -16.42
CA GLU A 392 16.41 11.93 -16.30
C GLU A 392 15.47 10.75 -16.04
N ILE A 393 15.56 9.75 -16.91
CA ILE A 393 14.70 8.57 -16.95
C ILE A 393 15.52 7.29 -16.97
N MET A 394 14.87 6.19 -16.62
CA MET A 394 15.36 4.85 -16.90
C MET A 394 14.56 4.25 -18.04
N GLU A 395 15.25 3.86 -19.11
CA GLU A 395 14.66 3.10 -20.20
C GLU A 395 14.75 1.60 -19.91
N ILE A 396 13.67 0.86 -20.14
CA ILE A 396 13.65 -0.61 -20.13
C ILE A 396 13.31 -1.06 -21.54
N TYR A 397 14.13 -1.94 -22.11
CA TYR A 397 14.10 -2.29 -23.52
C TYR A 397 14.43 -3.77 -23.73
N LYS A 398 14.04 -4.35 -24.88
CA LYS A 398 14.29 -5.78 -25.15
C LYS A 398 15.76 -5.97 -25.47
N LYS A 399 16.34 -7.06 -24.97
CA LYS A 399 17.67 -7.49 -25.36
C LYS A 399 17.64 -7.87 -26.85
N GLN A 400 18.55 -7.30 -27.62
CA GLN A 400 18.67 -7.53 -29.07
C GLN A 400 19.44 -8.82 -29.37
#